data_AF-A0A936VB90-F1
#
_entry.id   AF-A0A936VB90-F1
#
_cell.length_a   1.000
_cell.length_b   1.000
_cell.length_c   1.000
_cell.angle_alpha   90.00
_cell.angle_beta   90.00
_cell.angle_gamma   90.00
#
_symmetry.space_group_name_H-M   'P 1'
#
loop_
_entity.id
_entity.type
_entity.pdbx_description
1 polymer ?
#
loop_
_entity_poly.entity_id
_entity_poly.type
_entity_poly.pdbx_seq_one_letter_code
_entity_poly.pdbx_strand_id
1 'polypeptide(L)'
;MTQSINSQDRIRWVLVLIATIATITFNLLAAGGYVNGVSPDMISNKYPTVITPAGYALTMWSLIYVVIIAFSVYQLLPNQLARFRSVRTLYVISCLLNCAWIYFWHREQIAISFGLIVALCLTLVLILQFSRCRRPGLCIVN
;
A
#
# COMPACT_ATOMS: atom_id res chain seq x y z
N MET A 1 9.72 31.61 -7.65
CA MET A 1 9.97 30.59 -8.70
C MET A 1 8.80 29.63 -8.77
N THR A 2 7.82 29.94 -9.61
CA THR A 2 6.70 29.05 -9.97
C THR A 2 7.25 27.93 -10.85
N GLN A 3 7.54 26.77 -10.26
CA GLN A 3 7.89 25.57 -11.00
C GLN A 3 6.69 25.20 -11.88
N SER A 4 6.78 25.41 -13.21
CA SER A 4 5.72 25.02 -14.13
C SER A 4 5.46 23.53 -13.98
N ILE A 5 4.23 23.14 -13.63
CA ILE A 5 3.83 21.74 -13.50
C ILE A 5 4.01 21.05 -14.85
N ASN A 6 5.12 20.32 -14.97
CA ASN A 6 5.49 19.60 -16.19
C ASN A 6 4.46 18.49 -16.47
N SER A 7 4.17 18.18 -17.74
CA SER A 7 3.18 17.16 -18.12
C SER A 7 3.48 15.78 -17.48
N GLN A 8 4.77 15.43 -17.37
CA GLN A 8 5.21 14.19 -16.73
C GLN A 8 4.86 14.11 -15.24
N ASP A 9 4.86 15.23 -14.51
CA ASP A 9 4.47 15.22 -13.10
C ASP A 9 2.95 15.01 -12.96
N ARG A 10 2.16 15.57 -13.88
CA ARG A 10 0.71 15.33 -13.96
C ARG A 10 0.34 13.88 -14.24
N ILE A 11 1.05 13.22 -15.15
CA ILE A 11 0.82 11.79 -15.44
C ILE A 11 1.12 10.94 -14.19
N ARG A 12 2.25 11.18 -13.53
CA ARG A 12 2.62 10.44 -12.30
C ARG A 12 1.63 10.69 -11.16
N TRP A 13 1.05 11.88 -11.08
CA TRP A 13 -0.03 12.21 -10.16
C TRP A 13 -1.28 11.37 -10.38
N VAL A 14 -1.75 11.33 -11.63
CA VAL A 14 -2.94 10.58 -12.02
C VAL A 14 -2.72 9.09 -11.79
N LEU A 15 -1.54 8.57 -12.13
CA LEU A 15 -1.19 7.16 -11.88
C LEU A 15 -1.24 6.79 -10.41
N VAL A 16 -0.75 7.66 -9.52
CA VAL A 16 -0.79 7.42 -8.07
C VAL A 16 -2.21 7.43 -7.54
N LEU A 17 -3.03 8.40 -7.94
CA LEU A 17 -4.44 8.44 -7.56
C LEU A 17 -5.20 7.20 -8.04
N ILE A 18 -5.03 6.83 -9.31
CA ILE A 18 -5.66 5.64 -9.89
C ILE A 18 -5.18 4.39 -9.16
N ALA A 19 -3.87 4.25 -8.91
CA ALA A 19 -3.33 3.10 -8.18
C ALA A 19 -3.89 3.01 -6.75
N THR A 20 -3.93 4.11 -6.01
CA THR A 20 -4.51 4.12 -4.65
C THR A 20 -5.99 3.74 -4.68
N ILE A 21 -6.78 4.34 -5.56
CA ILE A 21 -8.23 4.07 -5.66
C ILE A 21 -8.47 2.62 -6.09
N ALA A 22 -7.71 2.13 -7.07
CA ALA A 22 -7.80 0.75 -7.53
C ALA A 22 -7.44 -0.23 -6.41
N THR A 23 -6.35 0.02 -5.68
CA THR A 23 -5.92 -0.83 -4.57
C THR A 23 -6.95 -0.85 -3.44
N ILE A 24 -7.50 0.31 -3.05
CA ILE A 24 -8.53 0.38 -2.00
C ILE A 24 -9.81 -0.33 -2.45
N THR A 25 -10.26 -0.07 -3.67
CA THR A 25 -11.46 -0.74 -4.23
C THR A 25 -11.26 -2.25 -4.27
N PHE A 26 -10.12 -2.73 -4.76
CA PHE A 26 -9.79 -4.16 -4.81
C PHE A 26 -9.74 -4.78 -3.41
N ASN A 27 -9.13 -4.09 -2.45
CA ASN A 27 -9.07 -4.50 -1.05
C ASN A 27 -10.48 -4.61 -0.42
N LEU A 28 -11.35 -3.64 -0.66
CA LEU A 28 -12.73 -3.64 -0.14
C LEU A 28 -13.56 -4.75 -0.77
N LEU A 29 -13.43 -4.97 -2.09
CA LEU A 29 -14.08 -6.07 -2.79
C LEU A 29 -13.61 -7.42 -2.26
N ALA A 30 -12.31 -7.56 -2.00
CA ALA A 30 -11.75 -8.77 -1.41
C ALA A 30 -12.25 -8.99 0.02
N ALA A 31 -12.26 -7.94 0.85
CA ALA A 31 -12.80 -8.01 2.20
C ALA A 31 -14.30 -8.40 2.22
N GLY A 32 -15.08 -7.95 1.24
CA GLY A 32 -16.49 -8.31 1.08
C GLY A 32 -16.75 -9.69 0.46
N GLY A 33 -15.71 -10.48 0.15
CA GLY A 33 -15.85 -11.80 -0.46
C GLY A 33 -16.17 -11.81 -1.95
N TYR A 34 -16.15 -10.65 -2.62
CA TYR A 34 -16.39 -10.55 -4.07
C TYR A 34 -15.18 -11.02 -4.90
N VAL A 35 -13.99 -11.08 -4.30
CA VAL A 35 -12.80 -11.67 -4.92
C VAL A 35 -12.78 -13.16 -4.57
N ASN A 36 -13.00 -14.02 -5.56
CA ASN A 36 -12.94 -15.48 -5.43
C ASN A 36 -14.00 -16.12 -4.52
N GLY A 37 -15.05 -15.39 -4.10
CA GLY A 37 -16.17 -15.92 -3.32
C GLY A 37 -15.84 -16.29 -1.88
N VAL A 38 -14.63 -15.95 -1.41
CA VAL A 38 -14.16 -16.22 -0.05
C VAL A 38 -13.83 -14.90 0.61
N SER A 39 -14.37 -14.67 1.80
CA SER A 39 -14.05 -13.50 2.59
C SER A 39 -12.94 -13.82 3.60
N PRO A 40 -12.17 -12.82 4.07
CA PRO A 40 -11.06 -13.06 4.98
C PRO A 40 -11.48 -13.73 6.30
N ASP A 41 -12.68 -13.43 6.77
CA ASP A 41 -13.31 -14.06 7.93
C ASP A 41 -13.59 -15.55 7.69
N MET A 42 -14.04 -15.94 6.49
CA MET A 42 -14.27 -17.34 6.15
C MET A 42 -12.96 -18.14 6.12
N ILE A 43 -11.89 -17.57 5.57
CA ILE A 43 -10.56 -18.19 5.56
C ILE A 43 -10.00 -18.28 7.00
N SER A 44 -10.17 -17.23 7.81
CA SER A 44 -9.71 -17.24 9.21
C SER A 44 -10.46 -18.25 10.07
N ASN A 45 -11.77 -18.42 9.86
CA ASN A 45 -12.59 -19.41 10.56
C ASN A 45 -12.23 -20.86 10.16
N LYS A 46 -11.69 -21.07 8.96
CA LYS A 46 -11.24 -22.38 8.47
C LYS A 46 -9.95 -22.86 9.16
N TYR A 47 -9.10 -21.94 9.62
CA TYR A 47 -7.82 -22.23 10.27
C TYR A 47 -7.73 -21.60 11.67
N PRO A 48 -8.51 -22.10 12.65
CA PRO A 48 -8.47 -21.58 14.01
C PRO A 48 -7.12 -21.92 14.67
N THR A 49 -6.39 -20.87 15.03
CA THR A 49 -5.18 -20.90 15.85
C THR A 49 -5.43 -20.29 17.24
N VAL A 50 -4.58 -20.58 18.22
CA VAL A 50 -4.68 -20.04 19.60
C VAL A 50 -4.62 -18.50 19.65
N ILE A 51 -4.13 -17.88 18.57
CA ILE A 51 -3.92 -16.44 18.43
C ILE A 51 -4.91 -15.82 17.42
N THR A 52 -5.93 -16.57 16.97
CA THR A 52 -6.91 -16.06 16.01
C THR A 52 -7.67 -14.91 16.68
N PRO A 53 -7.48 -13.67 16.22
CA PRO A 53 -8.15 -12.56 16.85
C PRO A 53 -9.64 -12.63 16.50
N ALA A 54 -10.49 -12.16 17.42
CA ALA A 54 -11.92 -12.06 17.19
C ALA A 54 -12.21 -11.28 15.89
N GLY A 55 -13.32 -11.55 15.20
CA GLY A 55 -13.65 -10.99 13.87
C GLY A 55 -13.56 -9.45 13.78
N TYR A 56 -13.63 -8.73 14.90
CA TYR A 56 -13.37 -7.30 14.98
C TYR A 56 -11.94 -6.89 14.57
N ALA A 57 -10.93 -7.76 14.68
CA ALA A 57 -9.56 -7.41 14.29
C ALA A 57 -9.41 -7.08 12.80
N LEU A 58 -10.34 -7.55 11.96
CA LEU A 58 -10.42 -7.17 10.56
C LEU A 58 -10.89 -5.71 10.37
N THR A 59 -11.42 -5.04 11.39
CA THR A 59 -11.78 -3.61 11.28
C THR A 59 -10.57 -2.70 11.22
N MET A 60 -9.38 -3.15 11.68
CA MET A 60 -8.13 -2.38 11.58
C MET A 60 -7.78 -2.00 10.14
N TRP A 61 -8.19 -2.82 9.16
CA TRP A 61 -7.99 -2.51 7.74
C TRP A 61 -8.66 -1.20 7.32
N SER A 62 -9.83 -0.87 7.87
CA SER A 62 -10.50 0.41 7.58
C SER A 62 -9.66 1.62 8.00
N LEU A 63 -9.03 1.56 9.18
CA LEU A 63 -8.13 2.59 9.68
C LEU A 63 -6.88 2.72 8.78
N ILE A 64 -6.30 1.59 8.37
CA ILE A 64 -5.15 1.57 7.44
C ILE A 64 -5.53 2.22 6.11
N TYR A 65 -6.70 1.93 5.55
CA TYR A 65 -7.16 2.56 4.30
C TYR A 65 -7.32 4.07 4.45
N VAL A 66 -7.86 4.57 5.57
CA VAL A 66 -7.95 6.00 5.84
C VAL A 66 -6.57 6.66 5.87
N VAL A 67 -5.60 6.04 6.55
CA VAL A 67 -4.22 6.54 6.61
C VAL A 67 -3.56 6.54 5.22
N ILE A 68 -3.80 5.51 4.41
CA ILE A 68 -3.29 5.43 3.04
C ILE A 68 -3.90 6.53 2.16
N ILE A 69 -5.21 6.79 2.26
CA ILE A 69 -5.85 7.89 1.53
C ILE A 69 -5.24 9.23 1.94
N ALA A 70 -5.12 9.48 3.25
CA ALA A 70 -4.53 10.71 3.77
C ALA A 70 -3.09 10.89 3.28
N PHE A 71 -2.29 9.82 3.30
CA PHE A 71 -0.93 9.83 2.78
C PHE A 71 -0.88 10.09 1.27
N SER A 72 -1.80 9.49 0.51
CA SER A 72 -1.92 9.73 -0.92
C SER A 72 -2.28 11.17 -1.24
N VAL A 73 -3.19 11.79 -0.50
CA VAL A 73 -3.48 13.22 -0.65
C VAL A 73 -2.27 14.07 -0.24
N TYR A 74 -1.57 13.71 0.84
CA TYR A 74 -0.39 14.45 1.32
C TYR A 74 0.77 14.48 0.31
N GLN A 75 1.09 13.36 -0.33
CA GLN A 75 2.14 13.31 -1.36
C GLN A 75 1.77 14.10 -2.63
N LEU A 76 0.49 14.40 -2.82
CA LEU A 76 -0.06 15.22 -3.89
C LEU A 76 -0.11 16.71 -3.48
N LEU A 77 0.47 17.16 -2.37
CA LEU A 77 0.56 18.61 -2.15
C LEU A 77 1.62 19.24 -3.08
N PRO A 78 1.36 20.42 -3.67
CA PRO A 78 2.28 21.09 -4.61
C PRO A 78 3.67 21.36 -3.98
N ASN A 79 3.70 21.58 -2.66
CA ASN A 79 4.92 21.81 -1.91
C ASN A 79 5.80 20.55 -1.72
N GLN A 80 5.26 19.36 -2.06
CA GLN A 80 5.91 18.07 -1.85
C GLN A 80 6.25 17.33 -3.18
N LEU A 81 5.92 17.94 -4.32
CA LEU A 81 6.07 17.38 -5.67
C LEU A 81 7.49 16.91 -5.99
N ALA A 82 8.46 17.79 -5.76
CA ALA A 82 9.86 17.51 -6.02
C ALA A 82 10.45 16.54 -4.99
N ARG A 83 9.91 16.53 -3.76
CA ARG A 83 10.42 15.76 -2.62
C ARG A 83 10.09 14.27 -2.73
N PHE A 84 8.87 13.92 -3.17
CA PHE A 84 8.40 12.53 -3.25
C PHE A 84 8.42 11.92 -4.66
N ARG A 85 9.19 12.49 -5.60
CA ARG A 85 9.23 11.98 -6.98
C ARG A 85 9.68 10.51 -7.05
N SER A 86 10.74 10.12 -6.33
CA SER A 86 11.21 8.72 -6.28
C SER A 86 10.33 7.82 -5.41
N VAL A 87 9.73 8.38 -4.35
CA VAL A 87 8.83 7.66 -3.44
C VAL A 87 7.53 7.25 -4.14
N ARG A 88 7.03 8.05 -5.08
CA ARG A 88 5.81 7.72 -5.84
C ARG A 88 5.91 6.46 -6.67
N THR A 89 7.03 6.23 -7.34
CA THR A 89 7.23 4.99 -8.10
C THR A 89 7.21 3.78 -7.18
N LEU A 90 7.92 3.85 -6.05
CA LEU A 90 7.92 2.79 -5.04
C LEU A 90 6.53 2.57 -4.41
N TYR A 91 5.77 3.65 -4.21
CA TYR A 91 4.40 3.59 -3.71
C TYR A 91 3.45 2.87 -4.67
N VAL A 92 3.54 3.14 -5.99
CA VAL A 92 2.77 2.43 -7.00
C VAL A 92 3.13 0.94 -7.03
N ILE A 93 4.42 0.60 -6.92
CA ILE A 93 4.87 -0.80 -6.84
C ILE A 93 4.28 -1.47 -5.59
N SER A 94 4.29 -0.79 -4.44
CA SER A 94 3.69 -1.28 -3.20
C SER A 94 2.18 -1.53 -3.35
N CYS A 95 1.46 -0.64 -4.03
CA CYS A 95 0.03 -0.81 -4.34
C CYS A 95 -0.23 -2.06 -5.19
N LEU A 96 0.59 -2.30 -6.21
CA LEU A 96 0.49 -3.49 -7.07
C LEU A 96 0.81 -4.78 -6.30
N LEU A 97 1.89 -4.78 -5.51
CA LEU A 97 2.25 -5.91 -4.66
C LEU A 97 1.16 -6.22 -3.63
N ASN A 98 0.48 -5.20 -3.11
CA ASN A 98 -0.63 -5.37 -2.17
C ASN A 98 -1.84 -6.04 -2.84
N CYS A 99 -2.24 -5.58 -4.03
CA CYS A 99 -3.30 -6.24 -4.80
C CYS A 99 -2.94 -7.68 -5.14
N ALA A 100 -1.70 -7.92 -5.60
CA ALA A 100 -1.23 -9.27 -5.90
C ALA A 100 -1.27 -10.17 -4.65
N TRP A 101 -0.79 -9.67 -3.51
CA TRP A 101 -0.78 -10.42 -2.26
C TRP A 101 -2.19 -10.89 -1.87
N ILE A 102 -3.18 -9.98 -1.91
CA ILE A 102 -4.57 -10.29 -1.58
C ILE A 102 -5.14 -11.31 -2.55
N TYR A 103 -4.89 -11.14 -3.85
CA TYR A 103 -5.35 -12.06 -4.88
C TYR A 103 -4.84 -13.49 -4.67
N PHE A 104 -3.53 -13.64 -4.39
CA PHE A 104 -2.93 -14.95 -4.13
C PHE A 104 -3.35 -15.53 -2.78
N TRP A 105 -3.56 -14.67 -1.78
CA TRP A 105 -4.05 -15.09 -0.46
C TRP A 105 -5.47 -15.67 -0.53
N HIS A 106 -6.36 -15.04 -1.31
CA HIS A 106 -7.73 -15.56 -1.55
C HIS A 106 -7.75 -16.90 -2.29
N ARG A 107 -6.65 -17.31 -2.91
CA ARG A 107 -6.49 -18.62 -3.57
C ARG A 107 -5.80 -19.65 -2.66
N GLU A 108 -5.64 -19.36 -1.37
CA GLU A 108 -4.92 -20.20 -0.41
C GLU A 108 -3.47 -20.52 -0.85
N GLN A 109 -2.87 -19.70 -1.73
CA GLN A 109 -1.48 -19.89 -2.19
C GLN A 109 -0.48 -19.27 -1.20
N ILE A 110 -0.40 -19.88 -0.01
CA ILE A 110 0.34 -19.34 1.15
C ILE A 110 1.82 -19.07 0.83
N ALA A 111 2.50 -19.93 0.06
CA ALA A 111 3.91 -19.75 -0.29
C ALA A 111 4.17 -18.48 -1.12
N ILE A 112 3.29 -18.19 -2.08
CA ILE A 112 3.38 -16.99 -2.92
C ILE A 112 3.02 -15.75 -2.10
N SER A 113 1.96 -15.84 -1.28
CA SER A 113 1.57 -14.77 -0.36
C SER A 113 2.70 -14.40 0.61
N PHE A 114 3.45 -15.38 1.11
CA PHE A 114 4.60 -15.13 1.99
C PHE A 114 5.69 -14.34 1.26
N GLY A 115 6.06 -14.74 0.05
CA GLY A 115 7.03 -14.01 -0.78
C GLY A 115 6.59 -12.57 -1.08
N LEU A 116 5.30 -12.36 -1.34
CA LEU A 116 4.75 -11.02 -1.60
C LEU A 116 4.73 -10.13 -0.36
N ILE A 117 4.51 -10.69 0.84
CA ILE A 117 4.62 -9.96 2.10
C ILE A 117 6.05 -9.50 2.36
N VAL A 118 7.04 -10.36 2.07
CA VAL A 118 8.46 -9.99 2.18
C VAL A 118 8.78 -8.87 1.19
N ALA A 119 8.31 -8.96 -0.06
CA ALA A 119 8.49 -7.91 -1.07
C ALA A 119 7.82 -6.58 -0.68
N LEU A 120 6.62 -6.63 -0.08
CA LEU A 120 5.95 -5.46 0.50
C LEU A 120 6.77 -4.83 1.63
N CYS A 121 7.33 -5.66 2.51
CA CYS A 121 8.17 -5.18 3.61
C CYS A 121 9.44 -4.48 3.08
N LEU A 122 10.12 -5.08 2.09
CA LEU A 122 11.30 -4.50 1.45
C LEU A 122 10.97 -3.16 0.76
N THR A 123 9.86 -3.09 0.02
CA THR A 123 9.43 -1.84 -0.62
C THR A 123 9.12 -0.76 0.41
N LEU A 124 8.54 -1.11 1.56
CA LEU A 124 8.31 -0.17 2.66
C LEU A 124 9.61 0.35 3.27
N VAL A 125 10.59 -0.53 3.52
CA VAL A 125 11.92 -0.14 4.03
C VAL A 125 12.60 0.83 3.06
N LEU A 126 12.55 0.54 1.76
CA LEU A 126 13.10 1.44 0.73
C LEU A 126 12.41 2.81 0.75
N ILE A 127 11.09 2.86 0.85
CA ILE A 127 10.34 4.12 0.98
C ILE A 127 10.79 4.92 2.22
N LEU A 128 10.99 4.25 3.35
CA LEU A 128 11.47 4.89 4.58
C LEU A 128 12.92 5.40 4.45
N GLN A 129 13.80 4.64 3.82
CA GLN A 129 15.19 5.08 3.58
C GLN A 129 15.24 6.29 2.65
N PHE A 130 14.54 6.24 1.51
CA PHE A 130 14.49 7.34 0.55
C PHE A 130 13.86 8.62 1.14
N SER A 131 12.88 8.47 2.02
CA SER A 131 12.28 9.62 2.72
C SER A 131 13.20 10.20 3.81
N ARG A 132 13.99 9.37 4.51
CA ARG A 132 14.96 9.78 5.54
C ARG A 132 16.21 10.46 4.97
N CYS A 133 16.79 9.95 3.89
CA CYS A 133 17.98 10.54 3.23
C CYS A 133 17.75 11.95 2.67
N ARG A 134 16.50 12.43 2.66
CA ARG A 134 16.11 13.79 2.20
C ARG A 134 15.69 14.73 3.33
N ARG A 135 15.93 14.36 4.60
CA ARG A 135 15.94 15.29 5.74
C ARG A 135 17.41 15.60 6.08
N PRO A 136 17.88 16.85 5.90
CA PRO A 136 19.30 17.22 6.03
C PRO A 136 19.89 17.12 7.46
N GLY A 137 19.22 16.44 8.40
CA GLY A 137 19.69 16.26 9.78
C GLY A 137 19.69 14.83 10.30
N LEU A 138 19.31 13.82 9.50
CA LEU A 138 19.29 12.41 9.91
C LEU A 138 20.19 11.51 9.06
N CYS A 139 21.01 12.09 8.17
CA CYS A 139 21.99 11.38 7.37
C CYS A 139 23.26 11.09 8.19
N ILE A 140 23.08 10.44 9.35
CA ILE A 140 24.15 9.75 10.06
C ILE A 140 23.72 8.29 10.05
N VAL A 141 23.94 7.63 8.92
CA VAL A 141 24.00 6.16 8.91
C VAL A 141 25.48 5.86 8.84
N ASN A 142 26.01 5.55 10.02
CA ASN A 142 27.21 4.75 10.21
C ASN A 142 26.92 3.32 9.71
#